data_AF-A0A1J4RK89-F1
#
_entry.id   AF-A0A1J4RK89-F1
#
_cell.length_a   1.000
_cell.length_b   1.000
_cell.length_c   1.000
_cell.angle_alpha   90.00
_cell.angle_beta   90.00
_cell.angle_gamma   90.00
#
_symmetry.space_group_name_H-M   'P 1'
#
loop_
_entity.id
_entity.type
_entity.pdbx_description
1 polymer ?
#
loop_
_entity_poly.entity_id
_entity_poly.type
_entity_poly.pdbx_seq_one_letter_code
_entity_poly.pdbx_strand_id
1 'polypeptide(L)'
;MTATTEKNNTQYIGALTPERLIEMYYRLTLQPICINPEYLKKLKSAIVSMKSGNDLSDFFFMEAPELNANSVTVKNGIARFMVKGPIYNEDPEDFWVKAGYEASYKAIRNCVLECVELKQAGKISAAVMDIESPGGIGGPLFDLMEEIYNLKTELPVVAYIDNYGFSAAQGLAAACSKVWVSNGARCGSIGSIIVHENISEALKNEGVSVETFIYGKKKDLGVSFKPLTDEAREEFQAIVDQHGKEFTELVAKYLRKSFKAIKDLEAGTFSGREAIEVGIAHRIVLEHSVQSLMESQFPLKINKKAKGVESKMDIITFKTENPDLYAAIVASVGQEIRKGITEEDNTRKDLEAKVTALETENKEKDSAIAEQKEKIKDHEKTEAVHLEQMTKAQADGILKAALSKEGCLVPAGLHAKVEVDYVKFLKEDRTLDAEAYTTAVAIEVQDWESRFEKKDTVAGFGSGGAPAKDDKPDIDKINVMRKQAGLPPVEKK
;
A
#
# COMPACT_ATOMS: atom_id res chain seq x y z
N MET A 1 -26.42 39.50 2.77
CA MET A 1 -27.48 38.65 2.19
C MET A 1 -26.88 38.01 0.95
N THR A 2 -26.27 36.84 1.10
CA THR A 2 -26.87 35.50 0.87
C THR A 2 -26.98 35.13 -0.61
N ALA A 3 -26.35 33.97 -0.90
CA ALA A 3 -26.68 32.96 -1.91
C ALA A 3 -26.44 33.24 -3.39
N THR A 4 -25.50 32.48 -3.94
CA THR A 4 -25.55 31.61 -5.15
C THR A 4 -24.09 31.17 -5.40
N THR A 5 -23.72 29.91 -5.61
CA THR A 5 -24.34 28.85 -6.41
C THR A 5 -23.65 27.53 -6.07
N GLU A 6 -24.44 26.48 -5.80
CA GLU A 6 -24.03 25.09 -5.95
C GLU A 6 -23.75 24.78 -7.43
N LYS A 7 -22.67 24.03 -7.72
CA LYS A 7 -22.73 22.76 -8.47
C LYS A 7 -21.35 22.16 -8.76
N ASN A 8 -21.32 20.85 -8.55
CA ASN A 8 -20.54 19.82 -9.26
C ASN A 8 -19.05 19.63 -8.90
N ASN A 9 -18.80 18.66 -8.01
CA ASN A 9 -17.90 17.53 -8.29
C ASN A 9 -18.00 16.48 -7.17
N THR A 10 -19.13 15.79 -7.09
CA THR A 10 -19.34 14.63 -6.22
C THR A 10 -19.67 13.44 -7.10
N GLN A 11 -18.66 12.84 -7.72
CA GLN A 11 -18.71 11.49 -8.25
C GLN A 11 -17.27 10.98 -8.38
N TYR A 12 -17.03 9.77 -7.88
CA TYR A 12 -15.73 9.09 -7.71
C TYR A 12 -14.90 9.46 -6.47
N ILE A 13 -15.41 9.14 -5.28
CA ILE A 13 -14.56 8.86 -4.12
C ILE A 13 -15.06 7.55 -3.50
N GLY A 14 -14.46 6.44 -3.92
CA GLY A 14 -14.61 5.19 -3.18
C GLY A 14 -13.99 5.38 -1.80
N ALA A 15 -14.72 5.04 -0.73
CA ALA A 15 -14.28 5.20 0.64
C ALA A 15 -12.87 4.59 0.84
N LEU A 16 -11.95 5.41 1.37
CA LEU A 16 -10.66 4.96 1.88
C LEU A 16 -10.93 4.16 3.15
N THR A 17 -10.88 2.84 3.06
CA THR A 17 -10.96 1.98 4.23
C THR A 17 -9.62 2.00 5.00
N PRO A 18 -9.63 1.74 6.32
CA PRO A 18 -8.43 1.61 7.15
C PRO A 18 -7.35 0.71 6.52
N GLU A 19 -7.75 -0.41 5.93
CA GLU A 19 -6.85 -1.37 5.27
C GLU A 19 -6.19 -0.78 4.03
N ARG A 20 -6.90 0.08 3.29
CA ARG A 20 -6.36 0.76 2.11
C ARG A 20 -5.36 1.87 2.46
N LEU A 21 -5.50 2.50 3.64
CA LEU A 21 -4.53 3.48 4.14
C LEU A 21 -3.25 2.80 4.62
N ILE A 22 -3.38 1.67 5.32
CA ILE A 22 -2.25 0.82 5.72
C ILE A 22 -1.56 0.29 4.46
N GLU A 23 -2.29 -0.30 3.51
CA GLU A 23 -1.71 -0.81 2.26
C GLU A 23 -1.05 0.31 1.42
N MET A 24 -1.63 1.51 1.40
CA MET A 24 -1.03 2.69 0.76
C MET A 24 0.28 3.08 1.44
N TYR A 25 0.30 3.15 2.78
CA TYR A 25 1.47 3.46 3.58
C TYR A 25 2.59 2.43 3.39
N TYR A 26 2.27 1.13 3.48
CA TYR A 26 3.17 0.01 3.22
C TYR A 26 3.76 0.07 1.80
N ARG A 27 2.95 0.42 0.79
CA ARG A 27 3.42 0.56 -0.60
C ARG A 27 4.29 1.80 -0.83
N LEU A 28 4.07 2.87 -0.05
CA LEU A 28 4.87 4.11 -0.10
C LEU A 28 6.24 3.94 0.57
N THR A 29 6.34 3.08 1.58
CA THR A 29 7.54 2.95 2.41
C THR A 29 8.40 1.73 2.10
N LEU A 30 7.87 0.70 1.41
CA LEU A 30 8.56 -0.59 1.19
C LEU A 30 8.93 -0.92 -0.27
N GLN A 31 8.73 -0.01 -1.23
CA GLN A 31 9.25 -0.19 -2.60
C GLN A 31 10.26 0.90 -2.96
N PRO A 32 11.24 0.61 -3.84
CA PRO A 32 12.13 1.65 -4.38
C PRO A 32 11.25 2.74 -5.00
N ILE A 33 11.35 3.95 -4.43
CA ILE A 33 10.59 5.11 -4.87
C ILE A 33 11.02 5.41 -6.31
N CYS A 34 10.13 5.12 -7.26
CA CYS A 34 9.92 5.79 -8.55
C CYS A 34 9.29 4.78 -9.53
N ILE A 35 8.03 5.02 -9.91
CA ILE A 35 7.35 4.81 -11.20
C ILE A 35 5.85 4.78 -10.88
N ASN A 36 5.17 5.94 -10.96
CA ASN A 36 3.80 6.08 -11.50
C ASN A 36 3.17 7.45 -11.12
N PRO A 37 2.92 8.35 -12.10
CA PRO A 37 2.30 9.67 -11.90
C PRO A 37 0.90 9.67 -11.27
N GLU A 38 0.16 8.56 -11.29
CA GLU A 38 -1.16 8.44 -10.63
C GLU A 38 -1.08 8.48 -9.09
N TYR A 39 0.11 8.31 -8.50
CA TYR A 39 0.31 8.33 -7.04
C TYR A 39 0.23 9.75 -6.45
N LEU A 40 0.69 10.77 -7.16
CA LEU A 40 0.62 12.17 -6.70
C LEU A 40 -0.84 12.66 -6.60
N LYS A 41 -1.71 12.12 -7.45
CA LYS A 41 -3.15 12.38 -7.48
C LYS A 41 -3.86 11.79 -6.25
N LYS A 42 -3.47 10.57 -5.86
CA LYS A 42 -3.98 9.89 -4.66
C LYS A 42 -3.49 10.56 -3.37
N LEU A 43 -2.24 11.03 -3.34
CA LEU A 43 -1.68 11.77 -2.22
C LEU A 43 -2.41 13.11 -2.00
N LYS A 44 -2.70 13.85 -3.09
CA LYS A 44 -3.52 15.07 -3.04
C LYS A 44 -4.95 14.79 -2.53
N SER A 45 -5.57 13.68 -2.92
CA SER A 45 -6.91 13.31 -2.41
C SER A 45 -6.91 12.90 -0.93
N ALA A 46 -5.85 12.25 -0.45
CA ALA A 46 -5.71 11.86 0.95
C ALA A 46 -5.56 13.10 1.87
N ILE A 47 -4.77 14.09 1.44
CA ILE A 47 -4.58 15.36 2.16
C ILE A 47 -5.86 16.20 2.20
N VAL A 48 -6.67 16.15 1.13
CA VAL A 48 -7.98 16.82 1.08
C VAL A 48 -8.99 16.12 2.00
N SER A 49 -8.96 14.78 2.08
CA SER A 49 -9.83 14.00 2.98
C SER A 49 -9.55 14.27 4.46
N MET A 50 -8.29 14.53 4.83
CA MET A 50 -7.88 14.88 6.21
C MET A 50 -8.45 16.25 6.68
N LYS A 51 -8.81 17.15 5.76
CA LYS A 51 -9.43 18.45 6.11
C LYS A 51 -10.94 18.36 6.37
N SER A 52 -11.57 17.20 6.15
CA SER A 52 -13.03 17.00 6.21
C SER A 52 -13.56 16.49 7.57
N GLY A 53 -12.70 16.33 8.58
CA GLY A 53 -13.14 16.14 9.97
C GLY A 53 -13.58 14.73 10.37
N ASN A 54 -13.15 13.68 9.68
CA ASN A 54 -13.34 12.31 10.18
C ASN A 54 -12.38 12.07 11.36
N ASP A 55 -12.95 11.69 12.50
CA ASP A 55 -12.21 11.38 13.72
C ASP A 55 -11.51 10.03 13.59
N LEU A 56 -10.18 10.04 13.75
CA LEU A 56 -9.32 8.86 13.66
C LEU A 56 -9.21 8.13 15.00
N SER A 57 -9.87 8.62 16.06
CA SER A 57 -9.81 8.08 17.42
C SER A 57 -10.05 6.56 17.51
N ASP A 58 -10.94 5.99 16.68
CA ASP A 58 -11.20 4.54 16.63
C ASP A 58 -10.11 3.73 15.90
N PHE A 59 -9.25 4.38 15.11
CA PHE A 59 -8.09 3.75 14.45
C PHE A 59 -6.87 3.66 15.40
N PHE A 60 -6.82 4.52 16.42
CA PHE A 60 -5.68 4.67 17.35
C PHE A 60 -5.61 3.62 18.47
N PHE A 61 -6.61 2.74 18.62
CA PHE A 61 -6.69 1.75 19.72
C PHE A 61 -6.48 0.29 19.30
N MET A 62 -5.78 0.01 18.19
CA MET A 62 -5.26 -1.35 17.98
C MET A 62 -4.14 -1.61 18.99
N GLU A 63 -4.28 -2.66 19.81
CA GLU A 63 -3.22 -3.13 20.71
C GLU A 63 -1.93 -3.31 19.88
N ALA A 64 -0.87 -2.62 20.30
CA ALA A 64 0.43 -2.75 19.64
C ALA A 64 0.85 -4.23 19.67
N PRO A 65 1.38 -4.78 18.56
CA PRO A 65 1.85 -6.16 18.56
C PRO A 65 2.87 -6.36 19.69
N GLU A 66 2.84 -7.53 20.34
CA GLU A 66 3.70 -7.87 21.49
C GLU A 66 5.20 -7.63 21.22
N LEU A 67 5.62 -7.71 19.96
CA LEU A 67 6.92 -7.26 19.46
C LEU A 67 6.76 -6.03 18.55
N ASN A 68 7.20 -4.87 19.02
CA ASN A 68 7.42 -3.68 18.20
C ASN A 68 8.87 -3.19 18.41
N ALA A 69 9.29 -2.15 17.68
CA ALA A 69 10.65 -1.62 17.78
C ALA A 69 11.00 -0.98 19.14
N ASN A 70 10.04 -0.95 20.09
CA ASN A 70 10.16 -0.42 21.43
C ASN A 70 10.10 -1.50 22.54
N SER A 71 10.02 -2.80 22.20
CA SER A 71 9.95 -3.86 23.22
C SER A 71 11.06 -4.91 23.04
N VAL A 72 11.75 -5.21 24.14
CA VAL A 72 12.64 -6.37 24.24
C VAL A 72 11.87 -7.52 24.88
N THR A 73 11.80 -8.64 24.17
CA THR A 73 11.26 -9.89 24.71
C THR A 73 12.40 -10.80 25.15
N VAL A 74 12.25 -11.52 26.25
CA VAL A 74 13.27 -12.46 26.75
C VAL A 74 12.70 -13.87 26.82
N LYS A 75 13.36 -14.81 26.15
CA LYS A 75 13.02 -16.23 26.18
C LYS A 75 14.26 -17.07 26.41
N ASN A 76 14.27 -17.87 27.48
CA ASN A 76 15.37 -18.78 27.85
C ASN A 76 16.76 -18.11 27.86
N GLY A 77 16.83 -16.86 28.32
CA GLY A 77 18.08 -16.09 28.37
C GLY A 77 18.53 -15.51 27.04
N ILE A 78 17.68 -15.51 26.01
CA ILE A 78 17.91 -14.81 24.74
C ILE A 78 16.94 -13.62 24.68
N ALA A 79 17.47 -12.42 24.52
CA ALA A 79 16.67 -11.23 24.21
C ALA A 79 16.34 -11.17 22.72
N ARG A 80 15.17 -10.66 22.33
CA ARG A 80 14.80 -10.39 20.93
C ARG A 80 14.02 -9.08 20.84
N PHE A 81 14.37 -8.24 19.86
CA PHE A 81 13.66 -7.01 19.53
C PHE A 81 13.61 -6.81 18.00
N MET A 82 12.61 -6.07 17.53
CA MET A 82 12.32 -5.89 16.10
C MET A 82 12.90 -4.57 15.55
N VAL A 83 13.32 -4.60 14.29
CA VAL A 83 13.62 -3.43 13.45
C VAL A 83 12.77 -3.55 12.20
N LYS A 84 11.57 -2.96 12.23
CA LYS A 84 10.56 -3.10 11.18
C LYS A 84 10.23 -1.77 10.52
N GLY A 85 10.09 -1.79 9.19
CA GLY A 85 9.74 -0.60 8.40
C GLY A 85 10.91 0.38 8.23
N PRO A 86 10.68 1.55 7.62
CA PRO A 86 11.74 2.55 7.42
C PRO A 86 12.32 3.06 8.74
N ILE A 87 13.59 3.46 8.70
CA ILE A 87 14.34 3.92 9.88
C ILE A 87 14.51 5.44 9.87
N TYR A 88 13.90 6.12 10.82
CA TYR A 88 14.01 7.58 10.95
C TYR A 88 14.74 8.03 12.22
N ASN A 89 15.00 9.33 12.31
CA ASN A 89 15.53 9.97 13.52
C ASN A 89 14.42 10.50 14.45
N GLU A 90 13.20 9.96 14.32
CA GLU A 90 12.00 10.42 15.01
C GLU A 90 11.95 10.03 16.49
N ASP A 91 11.00 10.61 17.21
CA ASP A 91 10.68 10.29 18.60
C ASP A 91 10.25 8.81 18.74
N PRO A 92 10.84 8.02 19.66
CA PRO A 92 10.33 6.67 19.99
C PRO A 92 8.85 6.65 20.36
N GLU A 93 8.32 7.78 20.81
CA GLU A 93 6.93 7.95 21.19
C GLU A 93 5.97 8.18 20.02
N ASP A 94 6.50 8.36 18.79
CA ASP A 94 5.71 8.49 17.57
C ASP A 94 4.79 7.29 17.36
N PHE A 95 3.58 7.56 16.88
CA PHE A 95 2.54 6.55 16.68
C PHE A 95 3.00 5.42 15.76
N TRP A 96 3.66 5.71 14.64
CA TRP A 96 4.05 4.70 13.67
C TRP A 96 5.17 3.80 14.19
N VAL A 97 6.05 4.34 15.04
CA VAL A 97 7.09 3.60 15.75
C VAL A 97 6.45 2.66 16.79
N LYS A 98 5.50 3.16 17.59
CA LYS A 98 4.77 2.35 18.58
C LYS A 98 3.91 1.25 17.96
N ALA A 99 3.27 1.55 16.84
CA ALA A 99 2.44 0.61 16.11
C ALA A 99 3.28 -0.47 15.36
N GLY A 100 4.61 -0.34 15.33
CA GLY A 100 5.52 -1.31 14.71
C GLY A 100 5.56 -1.23 13.18
N TYR A 101 5.14 -0.09 12.61
CA TYR A 101 5.17 0.18 11.16
C TYR A 101 6.43 0.95 10.72
N GLU A 102 7.12 1.57 11.67
CA GLU A 102 8.42 2.22 11.49
C GLU A 102 9.38 1.82 12.61
N ALA A 103 10.66 2.08 12.38
CA ALA A 103 11.68 2.05 13.41
C ALA A 103 12.32 3.44 13.54
N SER A 104 12.77 3.78 14.74
CA SER A 104 13.61 4.95 14.95
C SER A 104 14.96 4.54 15.52
N TYR A 105 16.01 5.30 15.17
CA TYR A 105 17.34 5.05 15.74
C TYR A 105 17.34 5.10 17.27
N LYS A 106 16.50 5.94 17.86
CA LYS A 106 16.34 6.06 19.31
C LYS A 106 15.65 4.82 19.90
N ALA A 107 14.60 4.30 19.26
CA ALA A 107 13.91 3.09 19.69
C ALA A 107 14.84 1.87 19.67
N ILE A 108 15.59 1.70 18.56
CA ILE A 108 16.58 0.62 18.42
C ILE A 108 17.67 0.75 19.49
N ARG A 109 18.17 1.97 19.72
CA ARG A 109 19.15 2.25 20.78
C ARG A 109 18.61 1.87 22.16
N ASN A 110 17.36 2.23 22.47
CA ASN A 110 16.73 1.89 23.75
C ASN A 110 16.67 0.37 23.95
N CYS A 111 16.28 -0.39 22.92
CA CYS A 111 16.28 -1.86 22.98
C CYS A 111 17.68 -2.44 23.21
N VAL A 112 18.69 -1.86 22.55
CA VAL A 112 20.10 -2.26 22.75
C VAL A 112 20.53 -1.99 24.20
N LEU A 113 20.22 -0.83 24.75
CA LEU A 113 20.53 -0.47 26.14
C LEU A 113 19.81 -1.40 27.13
N GLU A 114 18.54 -1.69 26.92
CA GLU A 114 17.79 -2.64 27.75
C GLU A 114 18.44 -4.04 27.71
N CYS A 115 18.89 -4.50 26.53
CA CYS A 115 19.63 -5.75 26.43
C CYS A 115 20.95 -5.73 27.25
N VAL A 116 21.65 -4.59 27.29
CA VAL A 116 22.85 -4.43 28.13
C VAL A 116 22.50 -4.56 29.61
N GLU A 117 21.44 -3.89 30.07
CA GLU A 117 20.98 -3.98 31.46
C GLU A 117 20.58 -5.41 31.84
N LEU A 118 19.83 -6.09 30.97
CA LEU A 118 19.45 -7.50 31.15
C LEU A 118 20.68 -8.42 31.20
N LYS A 119 21.72 -8.13 30.41
CA LYS A 119 22.98 -8.87 30.42
C LYS A 119 23.72 -8.68 31.73
N GLN A 120 23.83 -7.46 32.23
CA GLN A 120 24.46 -7.13 33.51
C GLN A 120 23.71 -7.77 34.69
N ALA A 121 22.38 -7.84 34.62
CA ALA A 121 21.55 -8.55 35.59
C ALA A 121 21.65 -10.09 35.50
N GLY A 122 22.43 -10.63 34.56
CA GLY A 122 22.59 -12.07 34.36
C GLY A 122 21.35 -12.78 33.82
N LYS A 123 20.39 -12.02 33.26
CA LYS A 123 19.13 -12.55 32.71
C LYS A 123 19.28 -13.07 31.29
N ILE A 124 20.20 -12.50 30.52
CA ILE A 124 20.46 -12.92 29.13
C ILE A 124 21.93 -13.24 28.85
N SER A 125 22.16 -14.10 27.88
CA SER A 125 23.48 -14.46 27.37
C SER A 125 23.79 -13.80 26.03
N ALA A 126 22.76 -13.60 25.19
CA ALA A 126 22.83 -13.03 23.84
C ALA A 126 21.50 -12.35 23.46
N ALA A 127 21.52 -11.59 22.35
CA ALA A 127 20.34 -10.94 21.80
C ALA A 127 20.17 -11.24 20.29
N VAL A 128 18.92 -11.19 19.82
CA VAL A 128 18.55 -11.24 18.41
C VAL A 128 17.97 -9.89 18.01
N MET A 129 18.56 -9.28 16.99
CA MET A 129 17.99 -8.13 16.29
C MET A 129 17.26 -8.66 15.07
N ASP A 130 15.94 -8.65 15.13
CA ASP A 130 15.10 -9.20 14.07
C ASP A 130 14.70 -8.09 13.09
N ILE A 131 15.08 -8.25 11.82
CA ILE A 131 15.12 -7.17 10.83
C ILE A 131 14.15 -7.46 9.68
N GLU A 132 13.23 -6.52 9.48
CA GLU A 132 12.39 -6.41 8.30
C GLU A 132 12.27 -4.93 7.89
N SER A 133 13.30 -4.40 7.23
CA SER A 133 13.43 -2.95 6.99
C SER A 133 14.08 -2.60 5.65
N PRO A 134 13.54 -1.60 4.92
CA PRO A 134 14.13 -1.11 3.68
C PRO A 134 15.32 -0.17 3.91
N GLY A 135 15.64 0.12 5.18
CA GLY A 135 16.63 1.12 5.57
C GLY A 135 16.00 2.47 5.91
N GLY A 136 16.78 3.55 5.81
CA GLY A 136 16.33 4.84 6.33
C GLY A 136 17.39 5.94 6.26
N ILE A 137 17.21 6.97 7.08
CA ILE A 137 18.06 8.18 7.07
C ILE A 137 19.49 7.83 7.48
N GLY A 138 20.49 8.16 6.67
CA GLY A 138 21.88 7.78 6.95
C GLY A 138 22.56 8.57 8.07
N GLY A 139 22.11 9.78 8.41
CA GLY A 139 22.79 10.65 9.40
C GLY A 139 23.07 9.98 10.75
N PRO A 140 22.05 9.46 11.46
CA PRO A 140 22.24 8.79 12.75
C PRO A 140 22.71 7.33 12.67
N LEU A 141 22.83 6.77 11.45
CA LEU A 141 23.14 5.36 11.24
C LEU A 141 24.51 4.98 11.81
N PHE A 142 25.53 5.80 11.51
CA PHE A 142 26.92 5.45 11.79
C PHE A 142 27.21 5.37 13.29
N ASP A 143 26.65 6.28 14.08
CA ASP A 143 26.77 6.26 15.54
C ASP A 143 26.18 4.96 16.11
N LEU A 144 24.94 4.61 15.71
CA LEU A 144 24.30 3.40 16.22
C LEU A 144 25.01 2.11 15.74
N MET A 145 25.50 2.12 14.50
CA MET A 145 26.33 1.04 13.96
C MET A 145 27.59 0.82 14.80
N GLU A 146 28.27 1.89 15.21
CA GLU A 146 29.45 1.81 16.07
C GLU A 146 29.10 1.34 17.49
N GLU A 147 28.02 1.86 18.09
CA GLU A 147 27.49 1.41 19.39
C GLU A 147 27.25 -0.12 19.40
N ILE A 148 26.51 -0.64 18.42
CA ILE A 148 26.21 -2.08 18.29
C ILE A 148 27.49 -2.88 18.07
N TYR A 149 28.39 -2.39 17.21
CA TYR A 149 29.63 -3.10 16.89
C TYR A 149 30.55 -3.24 18.12
N ASN A 150 30.61 -2.20 18.95
CA ASN A 150 31.41 -2.22 20.18
C ASN A 150 30.76 -3.11 21.26
N LEU A 151 29.44 -3.21 21.29
CA LEU A 151 28.72 -4.03 22.26
C LEU A 151 28.98 -5.55 22.10
N LYS A 152 29.30 -6.02 20.90
CA LYS A 152 29.39 -7.46 20.59
C LYS A 152 30.42 -8.24 21.42
N THR A 153 31.40 -7.57 22.04
CA THR A 153 32.38 -8.20 22.94
C THR A 153 31.81 -8.52 24.31
N GLU A 154 30.77 -7.81 24.73
CA GLU A 154 30.10 -7.97 26.03
C GLU A 154 28.80 -8.76 25.89
N LEU A 155 28.03 -8.44 24.85
CA LEU A 155 26.77 -9.10 24.52
C LEU A 155 26.77 -9.49 23.03
N PRO A 156 26.82 -10.80 22.71
CA PRO A 156 26.64 -11.25 21.34
C PRO A 156 25.24 -10.88 20.83
N VAL A 157 25.17 -9.93 19.89
CA VAL A 157 23.96 -9.61 19.13
C VAL A 157 24.01 -10.34 17.79
N VAL A 158 22.96 -11.07 17.43
CA VAL A 158 22.81 -11.71 16.12
C VAL A 158 21.70 -11.00 15.36
N ALA A 159 22.01 -10.47 14.19
CA ALA A 159 20.99 -9.96 13.27
C ALA A 159 20.34 -11.15 12.56
N TYR A 160 19.02 -11.20 12.53
CA TYR A 160 18.24 -12.12 11.72
C TYR A 160 17.40 -11.30 10.74
N ILE A 161 17.61 -11.50 9.44
CA ILE A 161 16.85 -10.83 8.39
C ILE A 161 15.86 -11.83 7.83
N ASP A 162 14.56 -11.63 8.09
CA ASP A 162 13.53 -12.59 7.66
C ASP A 162 13.08 -12.35 6.22
N ASN A 163 12.51 -11.19 5.93
CA ASN A 163 11.98 -10.86 4.61
C ASN A 163 12.92 -9.96 3.81
N TYR A 164 13.34 -8.83 4.40
CA TYR A 164 14.34 -7.96 3.78
C TYR A 164 15.08 -7.10 4.80
N GLY A 165 16.35 -6.81 4.50
CA GLY A 165 17.21 -5.93 5.27
C GLY A 165 18.11 -5.15 4.32
N PHE A 166 17.71 -3.93 3.98
CA PHE A 166 18.39 -3.10 2.99
C PHE A 166 18.97 -1.83 3.60
N SER A 167 19.99 -1.27 2.94
CA SER A 167 20.53 0.06 3.25
C SER A 167 20.89 0.16 4.74
N ALA A 168 20.40 1.17 5.46
CA ALA A 168 20.65 1.35 6.89
C ALA A 168 20.43 0.07 7.71
N ALA A 169 19.41 -0.73 7.40
CA ALA A 169 19.14 -1.99 8.10
C ALA A 169 20.23 -3.04 7.86
N GLN A 170 20.76 -3.14 6.63
CA GLN A 170 21.94 -3.97 6.33
C GLN A 170 23.18 -3.46 7.05
N GLY A 171 23.31 -2.15 7.24
CA GLY A 171 24.36 -1.52 8.04
C GLY A 171 24.33 -1.94 9.51
N LEU A 172 23.15 -1.84 10.14
CA LEU A 172 22.93 -2.32 11.51
C LEU A 172 23.16 -3.82 11.64
N ALA A 173 22.71 -4.61 10.65
CA ALA A 173 22.98 -6.04 10.60
C ALA A 173 24.49 -6.33 10.55
N ALA A 174 25.23 -5.63 9.69
CA ALA A 174 26.68 -5.80 9.55
C ALA A 174 27.43 -5.49 10.86
N ALA A 175 26.94 -4.57 11.69
CA ALA A 175 27.51 -4.25 12.99
C ALA A 175 27.36 -5.39 14.03
N CYS A 176 26.36 -6.28 13.86
CA CYS A 176 26.12 -7.39 14.76
C CYS A 176 27.22 -8.48 14.70
N SER A 177 27.23 -9.39 15.68
CA SER A 177 28.20 -10.49 15.78
C SER A 177 28.09 -11.49 14.63
N LYS A 178 26.85 -11.70 14.17
CA LYS A 178 26.47 -12.57 13.05
C LYS A 178 25.27 -11.95 12.35
N VAL A 179 25.16 -12.26 11.07
CA VAL A 179 24.03 -11.92 10.19
C VAL A 179 23.48 -13.24 9.67
N TRP A 180 22.33 -13.62 10.16
CA TRP A 180 21.54 -14.73 9.68
C TRP A 180 20.41 -14.21 8.81
N VAL A 181 20.01 -15.01 7.83
CA VAL A 181 18.98 -14.64 6.87
C VAL A 181 18.02 -15.80 6.69
N SER A 182 16.74 -15.53 6.43
CA SER A 182 15.84 -16.57 5.93
C SER A 182 16.21 -16.96 4.49
N ASN A 183 15.65 -18.07 4.01
CA ASN A 183 15.87 -18.50 2.62
C ASN A 183 15.22 -17.54 1.60
N GLY A 184 14.10 -16.90 1.95
CA GLY A 184 13.39 -15.94 1.10
C GLY A 184 13.89 -14.51 1.24
N ALA A 185 14.77 -14.25 2.21
CA ALA A 185 15.24 -12.92 2.54
C ALA A 185 15.96 -12.24 1.38
N ARG A 186 15.89 -10.90 1.34
CA ARG A 186 16.75 -10.07 0.49
C ARG A 186 17.57 -9.08 1.32
N CYS A 187 18.82 -8.90 0.94
CA CYS A 187 19.83 -8.14 1.69
C CYS A 187 20.59 -7.19 0.75
N GLY A 188 21.35 -6.24 1.31
CA GLY A 188 22.23 -5.36 0.54
C GLY A 188 21.76 -3.91 0.48
N SER A 189 21.81 -3.28 -0.69
CA SER A 189 21.57 -1.83 -0.86
C SER A 189 22.53 -0.97 -0.02
N ILE A 190 23.79 -1.40 0.07
CA ILE A 190 24.84 -0.67 0.80
C ILE A 190 25.29 0.50 -0.07
N GLY A 191 24.72 1.67 0.15
CA GLY A 191 25.00 2.88 -0.62
C GLY A 191 24.31 4.12 -0.03
N SER A 192 24.46 5.25 -0.72
CA SER A 192 23.83 6.52 -0.36
C SER A 192 23.20 7.16 -1.60
N ILE A 193 22.07 7.83 -1.41
CA ILE A 193 21.37 8.55 -2.48
C ILE A 193 20.84 9.87 -1.94
N ILE A 194 20.84 10.89 -2.80
CA ILE A 194 20.07 12.12 -2.63
C ILE A 194 19.13 12.21 -3.83
N VAL A 195 17.84 12.38 -3.55
CA VAL A 195 16.83 12.60 -4.58
C VAL A 195 16.48 14.08 -4.58
N HIS A 196 16.61 14.73 -5.74
CA HIS A 196 16.18 16.12 -5.93
C HIS A 196 15.04 16.16 -6.96
N GLU A 197 13.92 16.75 -6.56
CA GLU A 197 12.76 16.95 -7.40
C GLU A 197 12.74 18.38 -7.93
N ASN A 198 12.69 18.55 -9.25
CA ASN A 198 12.47 19.86 -9.87
C ASN A 198 11.02 19.97 -10.38
N ILE A 199 10.25 20.84 -9.74
CA ILE A 199 8.83 21.12 -10.06
C ILE A 199 8.65 22.48 -10.77
N SER A 200 9.73 23.13 -11.21
CA SER A 200 9.67 24.48 -11.81
C SER A 200 8.72 24.57 -13.01
N GLU A 201 8.69 23.54 -13.86
CA GLU A 201 7.80 23.50 -15.03
C GLU A 201 6.33 23.29 -14.64
N ALA A 202 6.06 22.47 -13.63
CA ALA A 202 4.71 22.28 -13.11
C ALA A 202 4.15 23.59 -12.54
N LEU A 203 4.95 24.29 -11.73
CA LEU A 203 4.57 25.60 -11.17
C LEU A 203 4.30 26.64 -12.27
N LYS A 204 5.15 26.68 -13.30
CA LYS A 204 4.95 27.57 -14.45
C LYS A 204 3.64 27.27 -15.18
N ASN A 205 3.30 25.99 -15.39
CA ASN A 205 2.05 25.59 -16.03
C ASN A 205 0.81 25.91 -15.18
N GLU A 206 0.95 25.93 -13.86
CA GLU A 206 -0.08 26.38 -12.92
C GLU A 206 -0.15 27.93 -12.80
N GLY A 207 0.71 28.66 -13.52
CA GLY A 207 0.77 30.12 -13.47
C GLY A 207 1.44 30.68 -12.20
N VAL A 208 2.17 29.85 -11.46
CA VAL A 208 2.89 30.23 -10.24
C VAL A 208 4.32 30.62 -10.58
N SER A 209 4.71 31.85 -10.19
CA SER A 209 6.09 32.34 -10.28
C SER A 209 6.70 32.42 -8.89
N VAL A 210 7.89 31.82 -8.71
CA VAL A 210 8.61 31.82 -7.43
C VAL A 210 9.89 32.65 -7.59
N GLU A 211 10.02 33.70 -6.76
CA GLU A 211 11.23 34.50 -6.65
C GLU A 211 11.86 34.29 -5.27
N THR A 212 13.18 34.14 -5.19
CA THR A 212 13.89 33.84 -3.94
C THR A 212 14.95 34.89 -3.64
N PHE A 213 14.89 35.47 -2.46
CA PHE A 213 15.91 36.37 -1.92
C PHE A 213 16.74 35.60 -0.89
N ILE A 214 18.03 35.43 -1.16
CA ILE A 214 18.94 34.64 -0.31
C ILE A 214 20.05 35.48 0.31
N TYR A 215 20.46 35.10 1.52
CA TYR A 215 21.71 35.54 2.14
C TYR A 215 22.66 34.33 2.21
N GLY A 216 23.69 34.34 1.37
CA GLY A 216 24.66 33.25 1.19
C GLY A 216 24.40 32.42 -0.07
N LYS A 217 25.42 32.27 -0.93
CA LYS A 217 25.32 31.65 -2.27
C LYS A 217 24.80 30.20 -2.29
N LYS A 218 24.93 29.49 -1.17
CA LYS A 218 24.53 28.08 -1.06
C LYS A 218 23.14 27.87 -0.47
N LYS A 219 22.45 28.95 -0.06
CA LYS A 219 21.24 28.84 0.77
C LYS A 219 20.03 28.27 0.05
N ASP A 220 20.05 28.27 -1.28
CA ASP A 220 19.01 27.71 -2.13
C ASP A 220 19.50 26.55 -3.02
N LEU A 221 20.64 25.93 -2.68
CA LEU A 221 21.04 24.68 -3.35
C LEU A 221 20.00 23.61 -3.06
N GLY A 222 19.49 22.98 -4.12
CA GLY A 222 18.52 21.89 -4.02
C GLY A 222 17.06 22.29 -3.78
N VAL A 223 16.71 23.59 -3.84
CA VAL A 223 15.29 23.99 -3.77
C VAL A 223 14.52 23.47 -4.98
N SER A 224 13.33 22.92 -4.74
CA SER A 224 12.59 22.16 -5.76
C SER A 224 11.98 22.98 -6.89
N PHE A 225 11.95 24.31 -6.78
CA PHE A 225 11.31 25.19 -7.77
C PHE A 225 12.28 25.79 -8.80
N LYS A 226 13.54 25.31 -8.85
CA LYS A 226 14.49 25.63 -9.92
C LYS A 226 15.36 24.41 -10.28
N PRO A 227 15.87 24.29 -11.50
CA PRO A 227 16.86 23.27 -11.85
C PRO A 227 18.13 23.40 -10.99
N LEU A 228 18.78 22.26 -10.71
CA LEU A 228 20.11 22.27 -10.11
C LEU A 228 21.12 22.97 -11.02
N THR A 229 21.92 23.85 -10.42
CA THR A 229 23.14 24.37 -11.06
C THR A 229 24.23 23.29 -11.03
N ASP A 230 25.28 23.46 -11.83
CA ASP A 230 26.41 22.52 -11.85
C ASP A 230 27.12 22.49 -10.49
N GLU A 231 27.25 23.63 -9.83
CA GLU A 231 27.82 23.71 -8.48
C GLU A 231 26.96 22.94 -7.46
N ALA A 232 25.63 23.00 -7.59
CA ALA A 232 24.72 22.24 -6.74
C ALA A 232 24.86 20.73 -6.97
N ARG A 233 25.01 20.30 -8.23
CA ARG A 233 25.24 18.89 -8.59
C ARG A 233 26.55 18.38 -8.02
N GLU A 234 27.63 19.12 -8.18
CA GLU A 234 28.94 18.75 -7.65
C GLU A 234 28.92 18.65 -6.12
N GLU A 235 28.25 19.59 -5.43
CA GLU A 235 28.15 19.56 -3.97
C GLU A 235 27.32 18.38 -3.46
N PHE A 236 26.16 18.09 -4.07
CA PHE A 236 25.38 16.91 -3.69
C PHE A 236 26.07 15.59 -4.04
N GLN A 237 26.77 15.51 -5.16
CA GLN A 237 27.55 14.33 -5.50
C GLN A 237 28.68 14.10 -4.48
N ALA A 238 29.39 15.15 -4.07
CA ALA A 238 30.43 15.06 -3.05
C ALA A 238 29.87 14.56 -1.70
N ILE A 239 28.65 14.98 -1.31
CA ILE A 239 27.98 14.49 -0.10
C ILE A 239 27.65 12.99 -0.24
N VAL A 240 27.07 12.58 -1.36
CA VAL A 240 26.72 11.17 -1.62
C VAL A 240 27.97 10.29 -1.65
N ASP A 241 29.04 10.73 -2.31
CA ASP A 241 30.30 9.99 -2.42
C ASP A 241 30.97 9.82 -1.05
N GLN A 242 31.01 10.89 -0.25
CA GLN A 242 31.57 10.84 1.10
C GLN A 242 30.78 9.89 1.99
N HIS A 243 29.45 10.05 2.04
CA HIS A 243 28.58 9.20 2.85
C HIS A 243 28.66 7.73 2.40
N GLY A 244 28.60 7.48 1.09
CA GLY A 244 28.68 6.14 0.52
C GLY A 244 30.01 5.47 0.82
N LYS A 245 31.11 6.22 0.79
CA LYS A 245 32.45 5.73 1.17
C LYS A 245 32.51 5.35 2.64
N GLU A 246 32.09 6.23 3.55
CA GLU A 246 32.07 5.95 4.99
C GLU A 246 31.21 4.73 5.32
N PHE A 247 30.02 4.64 4.72
CA PHE A 247 29.14 3.49 4.92
C PHE A 247 29.78 2.18 4.46
N THR A 248 30.40 2.20 3.27
CA THR A 248 31.12 1.05 2.71
C THR A 248 32.31 0.64 3.59
N GLU A 249 33.07 1.61 4.12
CA GLU A 249 34.21 1.36 5.01
C GLU A 249 33.76 0.68 6.31
N LEU A 250 32.69 1.16 6.95
CA LEU A 250 32.15 0.57 8.16
C LEU A 250 31.63 -0.85 7.92
N VAL A 251 30.82 -1.05 6.88
CA VAL A 251 30.31 -2.39 6.54
C VAL A 251 31.45 -3.36 6.23
N ALA A 252 32.45 -2.93 5.45
CA ALA A 252 33.63 -3.74 5.15
C ALA A 252 34.41 -4.10 6.42
N LYS A 253 34.67 -3.12 7.30
CA LYS A 253 35.32 -3.32 8.60
C LYS A 253 34.56 -4.37 9.43
N TYR A 254 33.25 -4.24 9.52
CA TYR A 254 32.45 -5.06 10.43
C TYR A 254 32.27 -6.51 9.95
N LEU A 255 32.12 -6.69 8.64
CA LEU A 255 32.06 -8.01 8.00
C LEU A 255 33.44 -8.63 7.73
N ARG A 256 34.53 -7.92 8.06
CA ARG A 256 35.92 -8.33 7.79
C ARG A 256 36.17 -8.61 6.30
N LYS A 257 35.62 -7.74 5.45
CA LYS A 257 35.81 -7.73 4.00
C LYS A 257 36.73 -6.59 3.59
N SER A 258 37.26 -6.66 2.37
CA SER A 258 37.96 -5.51 1.81
C SER A 258 36.94 -4.44 1.41
N PHE A 259 37.34 -3.17 1.48
CA PHE A 259 36.54 -2.06 0.98
C PHE A 259 36.08 -2.32 -0.46
N LYS A 260 37.00 -2.80 -1.32
CA LYS A 260 36.69 -3.15 -2.72
C LYS A 260 35.58 -4.20 -2.83
N ALA A 261 35.60 -5.24 -2.00
CA ALA A 261 34.59 -6.31 -2.05
C ALA A 261 33.18 -5.81 -1.74
N ILE A 262 33.03 -4.77 -0.89
CA ILE A 262 31.72 -4.15 -0.62
C ILE A 262 31.40 -3.10 -1.69
N LYS A 263 32.37 -2.27 -2.09
CA LYS A 263 32.19 -1.24 -3.12
C LYS A 263 31.73 -1.82 -4.46
N ASP A 264 32.32 -2.93 -4.89
CA ASP A 264 31.99 -3.60 -6.15
C ASP A 264 30.57 -4.19 -6.18
N LEU A 265 29.84 -4.21 -5.05
CA LEU A 265 28.44 -4.61 -5.01
C LEU A 265 27.51 -3.52 -5.56
N GLU A 266 28.00 -2.28 -5.74
CA GLU A 266 27.29 -1.17 -6.37
C GLU A 266 25.88 -0.92 -5.80
N ALA A 267 25.74 -1.06 -4.48
CA ALA A 267 24.45 -0.99 -3.77
C ALA A 267 23.38 -1.98 -4.32
N GLY A 268 23.81 -3.10 -4.90
CA GLY A 268 22.92 -4.17 -5.36
C GLY A 268 22.13 -4.82 -4.23
N THR A 269 21.03 -5.48 -4.59
CA THR A 269 20.24 -6.31 -3.67
C THR A 269 20.41 -7.78 -4.02
N PHE A 270 20.52 -8.61 -3.00
CA PHE A 270 20.89 -10.02 -3.12
C PHE A 270 19.89 -10.88 -2.36
N SER A 271 19.54 -12.04 -2.89
CA SER A 271 18.82 -13.07 -2.13
C SER A 271 19.66 -13.56 -0.95
N GLY A 272 19.04 -14.24 0.02
CA GLY A 272 19.73 -14.75 1.21
C GLY A 272 20.95 -15.64 0.89
N ARG A 273 20.90 -16.42 -0.20
CA ARG A 273 22.04 -17.23 -0.64
C ARG A 273 23.14 -16.39 -1.30
N GLU A 274 22.78 -15.51 -2.23
CA GLU A 274 23.73 -14.59 -2.87
C GLU A 274 24.40 -13.68 -1.83
N ALA A 275 23.66 -13.24 -0.81
CA ALA A 275 24.17 -12.44 0.30
C ALA A 275 25.30 -13.15 1.06
N ILE A 276 25.24 -14.48 1.21
CA ILE A 276 26.33 -15.28 1.80
C ILE A 276 27.51 -15.39 0.85
N GLU A 277 27.25 -15.60 -0.44
CA GLU A 277 28.28 -15.73 -1.49
C GLU A 277 29.11 -14.45 -1.62
N VAL A 278 28.46 -13.29 -1.67
CA VAL A 278 29.13 -11.98 -1.68
C VAL A 278 29.66 -11.59 -0.29
N GLY A 279 29.20 -12.26 0.77
CA GLY A 279 29.71 -12.17 2.12
C GLY A 279 29.18 -11.00 2.94
N ILE A 280 27.93 -10.60 2.69
CA ILE A 280 27.15 -9.65 3.51
C ILE A 280 26.19 -10.35 4.49
N ALA A 281 26.07 -11.68 4.40
CA ALA A 281 25.39 -12.55 5.35
C ALA A 281 26.28 -13.77 5.70
N HIS A 282 25.97 -14.44 6.80
CA HIS A 282 26.78 -15.57 7.30
C HIS A 282 26.12 -16.94 7.13
N ARG A 283 24.79 -17.02 7.26
CA ARG A 283 24.07 -18.30 7.28
C ARG A 283 22.59 -18.15 6.97
N ILE A 284 22.02 -19.13 6.25
CA ILE A 284 20.57 -19.31 6.13
C ILE A 284 20.04 -20.04 7.37
N VAL A 285 19.04 -19.46 8.01
CA VAL A 285 18.34 -20.03 9.18
C VAL A 285 16.84 -19.90 8.95
N LEU A 286 16.08 -20.94 9.31
CA LEU A 286 14.61 -20.87 9.30
C LEU A 286 14.14 -20.20 10.59
N GLU A 287 13.16 -19.30 10.50
CA GLU A 287 12.67 -18.51 11.64
C GLU A 287 12.40 -19.35 12.90
N HIS A 288 11.63 -20.45 12.76
CA HIS A 288 11.31 -21.34 13.90
C HIS A 288 12.54 -21.97 14.57
N SER A 289 13.70 -21.99 13.91
CA SER A 289 14.97 -22.52 14.41
C SER A 289 15.87 -21.44 15.04
N VAL A 290 15.60 -20.15 14.83
CA VAL A 290 16.46 -19.05 15.33
C VAL A 290 16.62 -19.15 16.84
N GLN A 291 15.51 -19.28 17.58
CA GLN A 291 15.52 -19.36 19.04
C GLN A 291 16.37 -20.53 19.56
N SER A 292 16.14 -21.74 19.06
CA SER A 292 16.84 -22.94 19.53
C SER A 292 18.34 -22.93 19.17
N LEU A 293 18.70 -22.36 18.01
CA LEU A 293 20.09 -22.16 17.62
C LEU A 293 20.80 -21.13 18.53
N MET A 294 20.12 -20.04 18.88
CA MET A 294 20.65 -19.03 19.80
C MET A 294 20.88 -19.62 21.19
N GLU A 295 19.92 -20.37 21.73
CA GLU A 295 20.04 -21.06 23.02
C GLU A 295 21.20 -22.07 23.01
N SER A 296 21.38 -22.81 21.91
CA SER A 296 22.47 -23.78 21.77
C SER A 296 23.84 -23.09 21.68
N GLN A 297 23.95 -21.99 20.93
CA GLN A 297 25.21 -21.30 20.70
C GLN A 297 25.61 -20.39 21.88
N PHE A 298 24.63 -19.83 22.58
CA PHE A 298 24.82 -18.90 23.68
C PHE A 298 24.03 -19.34 24.92
N PRO A 299 24.34 -20.50 25.52
CA PRO A 299 23.61 -20.96 26.69
C PRO A 299 23.80 -20.02 27.88
N LEU A 300 22.71 -19.69 28.58
CA LEU A 300 22.78 -18.90 29.81
C LEU A 300 23.49 -19.71 30.90
N LYS A 301 24.67 -19.24 31.31
CA LYS A 301 25.41 -19.86 32.41
C LYS A 301 24.80 -19.43 33.75
N ILE A 302 23.86 -20.24 34.26
CA ILE A 302 23.34 -20.05 35.61
C ILE A 302 24.45 -20.40 36.60
N ASN A 303 24.97 -19.39 37.29
CA ASN A 303 26.01 -19.56 38.30
C ASN A 303 25.41 -20.26 39.54
N LYS A 304 25.56 -21.59 39.64
CA LYS A 304 25.26 -22.37 40.86
C LYS A 304 26.30 -22.09 41.97
N LYS A 305 26.49 -20.82 42.34
CA LYS A 305 27.29 -20.40 43.51
C LYS A 305 26.38 -19.88 44.61
N ALA A 306 25.49 -20.73 45.08
CA ALA A 306 25.12 -20.76 46.49
C ALA A 306 25.60 -22.11 47.03
N LYS A 307 26.90 -22.21 47.33
CA LYS A 307 27.49 -23.39 47.98
C LYS A 307 27.19 -23.28 49.48
N GLY A 308 25.92 -23.48 49.83
CA GLY A 308 25.49 -23.84 51.18
C GLY A 308 25.53 -25.35 51.29
N VAL A 309 26.18 -25.84 52.34
CA VAL A 309 26.34 -27.24 52.75
C VAL A 309 25.17 -28.13 52.28
N GLU A 310 25.46 -29.12 51.44
CA GLU A 310 24.53 -30.22 51.17
C GLU A 310 24.43 -31.10 52.42
N SER A 311 23.58 -30.72 53.37
CA SER A 311 22.77 -31.71 54.08
C SER A 311 21.37 -31.60 53.49
N LYS A 312 20.95 -32.62 52.72
CA LYS A 312 19.55 -32.78 52.34
C LYS A 312 18.77 -33.07 53.62
N MET A 313 18.34 -32.03 54.29
CA MET A 313 17.39 -32.14 55.37
C MET A 313 16.02 -32.34 54.76
N ASP A 314 15.36 -33.44 55.13
CA ASP A 314 14.02 -33.74 54.64
C ASP A 314 13.01 -32.72 55.19
N ILE A 315 11.92 -32.50 54.46
CA ILE A 315 10.89 -31.51 54.78
C ILE A 315 10.21 -31.78 56.12
N ILE A 316 10.14 -33.05 56.54
CA ILE A 316 9.61 -33.43 57.86
C ILE A 316 10.58 -32.95 58.94
N THR A 317 11.87 -33.24 58.78
CA THR A 317 12.91 -32.79 59.72
C THR A 317 12.98 -31.25 59.78
N PHE A 318 12.90 -30.56 58.64
CA PHE A 318 12.90 -29.10 58.57
C PHE A 318 11.69 -28.48 59.28
N LYS A 319 10.49 -29.06 59.10
CA LYS A 319 9.28 -28.63 59.80
C LYS A 319 9.38 -28.84 61.31
N THR A 320 9.99 -29.93 61.75
CA THR A 320 10.15 -30.25 63.17
C THR A 320 11.15 -29.32 63.86
N GLU A 321 12.27 -29.01 63.20
CA GLU A 321 13.32 -28.17 63.79
C GLU A 321 13.08 -26.67 63.62
N ASN A 322 12.27 -26.25 62.64
CA ASN A 322 11.98 -24.83 62.35
C ASN A 322 10.47 -24.58 62.14
N PRO A 323 9.62 -24.84 63.15
CA PRO A 323 8.17 -24.79 63.00
C PRO A 323 7.64 -23.40 62.63
N ASP A 324 8.23 -22.34 63.20
CA ASP A 324 7.80 -20.95 62.94
C ASP A 324 8.18 -20.51 61.52
N LEU A 325 9.38 -20.90 61.05
CA LEU A 325 9.86 -20.59 59.70
C LEU A 325 9.08 -21.36 58.64
N TYR A 326 8.77 -22.64 58.91
CA TYR A 326 7.91 -23.45 58.05
C TYR A 326 6.50 -22.86 57.95
N ALA A 327 5.90 -22.44 59.07
CA ALA A 327 4.60 -21.79 59.07
C ALA A 327 4.60 -20.48 58.28
N ALA A 328 5.66 -19.66 58.39
CA ALA A 328 5.80 -18.43 57.63
C ALA A 328 5.93 -18.66 56.11
N ILE A 329 6.70 -19.67 55.69
CA ILE A 329 6.86 -20.04 54.27
C ILE A 329 5.54 -20.59 53.69
N VAL A 330 4.84 -21.47 54.42
CA VAL A 330 3.54 -21.99 53.96
C VAL A 330 2.51 -20.86 53.87
N ALA A 331 2.55 -19.90 54.81
CA ALA A 331 1.67 -18.74 54.78
C ALA A 331 1.97 -17.80 53.59
N SER A 332 3.25 -17.53 53.28
CA SER A 332 3.63 -16.65 52.17
C SER A 332 3.32 -17.28 50.81
N VAL A 333 3.68 -18.56 50.61
CA VAL A 333 3.37 -19.30 49.38
C VAL A 333 1.86 -19.42 49.21
N GLY A 334 1.11 -19.66 50.29
CA GLY A 334 -0.35 -19.70 50.26
C GLY A 334 -1.01 -18.34 49.96
N GLN A 335 -0.34 -17.21 50.22
CA GLN A 335 -0.81 -15.88 49.82
C GLN A 335 -0.47 -15.55 48.37
N GLU A 336 0.72 -15.90 47.90
CA GLU A 336 1.11 -15.71 46.49
C GLU A 336 0.27 -16.55 45.53
N ILE A 337 0.03 -17.83 45.85
CA ILE A 337 -0.85 -18.69 45.05
C ILE A 337 -2.28 -18.13 45.02
N ARG A 338 -2.80 -17.62 46.14
CA ARG A 338 -4.13 -17.01 46.18
C ARG A 338 -4.21 -15.71 45.38
N LYS A 339 -3.16 -14.88 45.40
CA LYS A 339 -3.09 -13.69 44.56
C LYS A 339 -3.09 -14.05 43.07
N GLY A 340 -2.23 -15.00 42.67
CA GLY A 340 -2.16 -15.46 41.27
C GLY A 340 -3.49 -16.00 40.75
N ILE A 341 -4.18 -16.84 41.53
CA ILE A 341 -5.50 -17.36 41.15
C ILE A 341 -6.54 -16.24 41.04
N THR A 342 -6.51 -15.26 41.95
CA THR A 342 -7.48 -14.14 41.92
C THR A 342 -7.21 -13.20 40.73
N GLU A 343 -5.94 -12.98 40.39
CA GLU A 343 -5.52 -12.19 39.23
C GLU A 343 -5.95 -12.88 37.92
N GLU A 344 -5.69 -14.18 37.79
CA GLU A 344 -6.14 -14.98 36.63
C GLU A 344 -7.67 -14.99 36.47
N ASP A 345 -8.43 -15.17 37.57
CA ASP A 345 -9.90 -15.16 37.53
C ASP A 345 -10.47 -13.79 37.15
N ASN A 346 -9.82 -12.70 37.56
CA ASN A 346 -10.22 -11.35 37.17
C ASN A 346 -9.91 -11.07 35.70
N THR A 347 -8.72 -11.46 35.22
CA THR A 347 -8.36 -11.35 33.79
C THR A 347 -9.30 -12.16 32.92
N ARG A 348 -9.69 -13.36 33.35
CA ARG A 348 -10.65 -14.20 32.65
C ARG A 348 -12.03 -13.54 32.53
N LYS A 349 -12.55 -12.95 33.62
CA LYS A 349 -13.84 -12.24 33.60
C LYS A 349 -13.81 -11.02 32.69
N ASP A 350 -12.72 -10.26 32.69
CA ASP A 350 -12.55 -9.11 31.79
C ASP A 350 -12.51 -9.54 30.32
N LEU A 351 -11.83 -10.66 30.01
CA LEU A 351 -11.83 -11.23 28.66
C LEU A 351 -13.22 -11.73 28.24
N GLU A 352 -13.94 -12.43 29.12
CA GLU A 352 -15.31 -12.90 28.86
C GLU A 352 -16.28 -11.73 28.60
N ALA A 353 -16.12 -10.62 29.33
CA ALA A 353 -16.89 -9.40 29.10
C ALA A 353 -16.55 -8.74 27.74
N LYS A 354 -15.26 -8.66 27.38
CA LYS A 354 -14.82 -8.14 26.07
C LYS A 354 -15.35 -8.98 24.91
N VAL A 355 -15.30 -10.31 25.01
CA VAL A 355 -15.83 -11.22 23.99
C VAL A 355 -17.33 -10.99 23.79
N THR A 356 -18.10 -10.88 24.89
CA THR A 356 -19.55 -10.63 24.81
C THR A 356 -19.87 -9.27 24.15
N ALA A 357 -19.06 -8.24 24.42
CA ALA A 357 -19.20 -6.93 23.79
C ALA A 357 -18.93 -7.00 22.27
N LEU A 358 -17.85 -7.69 21.86
CA LEU A 358 -17.50 -7.88 20.45
C LEU A 358 -18.55 -8.70 19.68
N GLU A 359 -19.14 -9.73 20.32
CA GLU A 359 -20.24 -10.50 19.73
C GLU A 359 -21.47 -9.63 19.46
N THR A 360 -21.76 -8.69 20.37
CA THR A 360 -22.87 -7.75 20.21
C THR A 360 -22.60 -6.77 19.06
N GLU A 361 -21.39 -6.21 19.00
CA GLU A 361 -20.96 -5.28 17.93
C GLU A 361 -20.98 -5.97 16.55
N ASN A 362 -20.51 -7.21 16.46
CA ASN A 362 -20.55 -7.97 15.20
C ASN A 362 -21.98 -8.21 14.72
N LYS A 363 -22.92 -8.46 15.63
CA LYS A 363 -24.33 -8.64 15.29
C LYS A 363 -24.96 -7.35 14.74
N GLU A 364 -24.57 -6.19 15.26
CA GLU A 364 -24.99 -4.89 14.74
C GLU A 364 -24.40 -4.61 13.36
N LYS A 365 -23.11 -4.92 13.15
CA LYS A 365 -22.44 -4.81 11.84
C LYS A 365 -23.07 -5.72 10.80
N ASP A 366 -23.41 -6.96 11.14
CA ASP A 366 -24.09 -7.89 10.24
C ASP A 366 -25.46 -7.37 9.80
N SER A 367 -26.21 -6.74 10.72
CA SER A 367 -27.48 -6.10 10.40
C SER A 367 -27.28 -4.90 9.47
N ALA A 368 -26.26 -4.07 9.69
CA ALA A 368 -25.95 -2.94 8.83
C ALA A 368 -25.53 -3.39 7.41
N ILE A 369 -24.73 -4.45 7.30
CA ILE A 369 -24.34 -5.04 6.01
C ILE A 369 -25.57 -5.58 5.25
N ALA A 370 -26.52 -6.21 5.95
CA ALA A 370 -27.74 -6.71 5.33
C ALA A 370 -28.58 -5.56 4.73
N GLU A 371 -28.75 -4.45 5.47
CA GLU A 371 -29.48 -3.27 4.99
C GLU A 371 -28.77 -2.62 3.78
N GLN A 372 -27.45 -2.56 3.79
CA GLN A 372 -26.68 -1.95 2.71
C GLN A 372 -26.74 -2.78 1.42
N LYS A 373 -26.76 -4.12 1.53
CA LYS A 373 -26.97 -5.03 0.38
C LYS A 373 -28.33 -4.82 -0.27
N GLU A 374 -29.37 -4.56 0.51
CA GLU A 374 -30.70 -4.28 -0.02
C GLU A 374 -30.73 -2.96 -0.78
N LYS A 375 -30.10 -1.90 -0.25
CA LYS A 375 -29.95 -0.60 -0.93
C LYS A 375 -29.18 -0.70 -2.25
N ILE A 376 -28.11 -1.50 -2.30
CA ILE A 376 -27.34 -1.73 -3.54
C ILE A 376 -28.23 -2.36 -4.61
N LYS A 377 -29.01 -3.38 -4.24
CA LYS A 377 -29.92 -4.07 -5.17
C LYS A 377 -30.98 -3.13 -5.76
N ASP A 378 -31.48 -2.18 -4.97
CA ASP A 378 -32.44 -1.19 -5.45
C ASP A 378 -31.77 -0.13 -6.35
N HIS A 379 -30.52 0.23 -6.07
CA HIS A 379 -29.75 1.13 -6.91
C HIS A 379 -29.45 0.50 -8.28
N GLU A 380 -29.00 -0.76 -8.31
CA GLU A 380 -28.73 -1.50 -9.56
C GLU A 380 -29.98 -1.62 -10.44
N LYS A 381 -31.15 -1.84 -9.85
CA LYS A 381 -32.43 -1.82 -10.59
C LYS A 381 -32.71 -0.45 -11.18
N THR A 382 -32.48 0.61 -10.42
CA THR A 382 -32.74 2.00 -10.85
C THR A 382 -31.79 2.41 -11.98
N GLU A 383 -30.51 2.06 -11.88
CA GLU A 383 -29.51 2.30 -12.92
C GLU A 383 -29.82 1.53 -14.21
N ALA A 384 -30.26 0.27 -14.10
CA ALA A 384 -30.64 -0.52 -15.27
C ALA A 384 -31.83 0.11 -16.03
N VAL A 385 -32.85 0.60 -15.31
CA VAL A 385 -33.99 1.32 -15.91
C VAL A 385 -33.54 2.64 -16.55
N HIS A 386 -32.65 3.38 -15.88
CA HIS A 386 -32.16 4.66 -16.40
C HIS A 386 -31.34 4.47 -17.69
N LEU A 387 -30.46 3.46 -17.73
CA LEU A 387 -29.65 3.14 -18.90
C LEU A 387 -30.51 2.75 -20.10
N GLU A 388 -31.57 1.95 -19.88
CA GLU A 388 -32.51 1.57 -20.92
C GLU A 388 -33.26 2.79 -21.49
N GLN A 389 -33.72 3.70 -20.63
CA GLN A 389 -34.40 4.93 -21.03
C GLN A 389 -33.49 5.88 -21.81
N MET A 390 -32.25 6.08 -21.36
CA MET A 390 -31.27 6.93 -22.06
C MET A 390 -30.93 6.37 -23.44
N THR A 391 -30.74 5.05 -23.52
CA THR A 391 -30.40 4.35 -24.76
C THR A 391 -31.53 4.46 -25.79
N LYS A 392 -32.78 4.28 -25.35
CA LYS A 392 -33.95 4.49 -26.20
C LYS A 392 -34.07 5.94 -26.66
N ALA A 393 -33.90 6.92 -25.76
CA ALA A 393 -33.96 8.33 -26.11
C ALA A 393 -32.88 8.73 -27.14
N GLN A 394 -31.69 8.15 -27.05
CA GLN A 394 -30.62 8.34 -28.02
C GLN A 394 -31.00 7.77 -29.40
N ALA A 395 -31.55 6.55 -29.44
CA ALA A 395 -32.03 5.93 -30.67
C ALA A 395 -33.17 6.74 -31.34
N ASP A 396 -34.16 7.17 -30.54
CA ASP A 396 -35.25 8.03 -31.00
C ASP A 396 -34.74 9.37 -31.54
N GLY A 397 -33.71 9.94 -30.89
CA GLY A 397 -33.05 11.18 -31.32
C GLY A 397 -32.39 11.04 -32.70
N ILE A 398 -31.68 9.93 -32.93
CA ILE A 398 -31.02 9.64 -34.22
C ILE A 398 -32.07 9.47 -35.33
N LEU A 399 -33.12 8.69 -35.09
CA LEU A 399 -34.20 8.46 -36.05
C LEU A 399 -34.93 9.76 -36.39
N LYS A 400 -35.26 10.56 -35.39
CA LYS A 400 -35.91 11.87 -35.57
C LYS A 400 -35.03 12.83 -36.37
N ALA A 401 -33.73 12.88 -36.07
CA ALA A 401 -32.78 13.74 -36.79
C ALA A 401 -32.71 13.37 -38.28
N ALA A 402 -32.68 12.07 -38.60
CA ALA A 402 -32.68 11.59 -39.98
C ALA A 402 -33.95 12.00 -40.73
N LEU A 403 -35.13 11.84 -40.10
CA LEU A 403 -36.42 12.19 -40.70
C LEU A 403 -36.66 13.70 -40.82
N SER A 404 -36.02 14.51 -39.97
CA SER A 404 -36.09 15.98 -40.03
C SER A 404 -35.04 16.64 -40.91
N LYS A 405 -34.16 15.85 -41.55
CA LYS A 405 -33.08 16.36 -42.39
C LYS A 405 -33.65 17.11 -43.61
N GLU A 406 -33.09 18.27 -43.92
CA GLU A 406 -33.49 19.05 -45.08
C GLU A 406 -33.29 18.25 -46.37
N GLY A 407 -34.36 18.06 -47.14
CA GLY A 407 -34.38 17.18 -48.32
C GLY A 407 -34.99 15.78 -48.10
N CYS A 408 -35.40 15.43 -46.87
CA CYS A 408 -36.09 14.17 -46.60
C CYS A 408 -37.44 14.09 -47.34
N LEU A 409 -37.66 13.05 -48.14
CA LEU A 409 -38.87 12.88 -48.96
C LEU A 409 -40.01 12.17 -48.24
N VAL A 410 -39.77 11.60 -47.06
CA VAL A 410 -40.81 10.91 -46.26
C VAL A 410 -41.79 11.93 -45.68
N PRO A 411 -43.09 11.88 -46.01
CA PRO A 411 -44.08 12.81 -45.46
C PRO A 411 -44.16 12.72 -43.93
N ALA A 412 -44.27 13.87 -43.26
CA ALA A 412 -44.31 13.95 -41.79
C ALA A 412 -45.39 13.05 -41.14
N GLY A 413 -46.55 12.88 -41.80
CA GLY A 413 -47.62 11.99 -41.33
C GLY A 413 -47.28 10.49 -41.36
N LEU A 414 -46.14 10.11 -41.95
CA LEU A 414 -45.65 8.74 -42.04
C LEU A 414 -44.37 8.49 -41.23
N HIS A 415 -43.79 9.52 -40.60
CA HIS A 415 -42.58 9.39 -39.76
C HIS A 415 -42.75 8.36 -38.65
N ALA A 416 -43.93 8.29 -38.04
CA ALA A 416 -44.25 7.31 -36.99
C ALA A 416 -44.32 5.84 -37.49
N LYS A 417 -44.24 5.60 -38.81
CA LYS A 417 -44.23 4.25 -39.38
C LYS A 417 -42.82 3.79 -39.78
N VAL A 418 -41.84 4.69 -39.74
CA VAL A 418 -40.44 4.36 -40.00
C VAL A 418 -39.85 3.87 -38.68
N GLU A 419 -39.63 2.57 -38.56
CA GLU A 419 -39.12 1.95 -37.33
C GLU A 419 -37.86 1.13 -37.61
N VAL A 420 -36.83 1.34 -36.80
CA VAL A 420 -35.64 0.50 -36.77
C VAL A 420 -35.49 -0.03 -35.34
N ASP A 421 -35.42 -1.35 -35.19
CA ASP A 421 -35.29 -1.99 -33.89
C ASP A 421 -33.88 -1.77 -33.31
N TYR A 422 -33.76 -0.78 -32.43
CA TYR A 422 -32.50 -0.38 -31.81
C TYR A 422 -31.89 -1.47 -30.91
N VAL A 423 -32.68 -2.44 -30.43
CA VAL A 423 -32.21 -3.51 -29.54
C VAL A 423 -31.15 -4.37 -30.23
N LYS A 424 -31.23 -4.50 -31.57
CA LYS A 424 -30.26 -5.24 -32.38
C LYS A 424 -28.89 -4.57 -32.50
N PHE A 425 -28.79 -3.31 -32.06
CA PHE A 425 -27.59 -2.49 -32.14
C PHE A 425 -27.03 -2.16 -30.75
N LEU A 426 -27.44 -2.91 -29.72
CA LEU A 426 -26.85 -2.80 -28.39
C LEU A 426 -25.54 -3.59 -28.29
N LYS A 427 -24.56 -3.00 -27.62
CA LYS A 427 -23.29 -3.65 -27.25
C LYS A 427 -23.46 -4.52 -26.00
N GLU A 428 -22.43 -5.29 -25.66
CA GLU A 428 -22.43 -6.17 -24.47
C GLU A 428 -22.69 -5.40 -23.15
N ASP A 429 -22.32 -4.12 -23.09
CA ASP A 429 -22.56 -3.21 -21.97
C ASP A 429 -23.94 -2.54 -21.99
N ARG A 430 -24.83 -2.96 -22.90
CA ARG A 430 -26.18 -2.42 -23.13
C ARG A 430 -26.23 -0.97 -23.63
N THR A 431 -25.11 -0.40 -24.06
CA THR A 431 -25.09 0.91 -24.73
C THR A 431 -25.36 0.78 -26.23
N LEU A 432 -25.84 1.85 -26.87
CA LEU A 432 -26.14 1.88 -28.29
C LEU A 432 -24.86 1.98 -29.14
N ASP A 433 -24.70 1.09 -30.11
CA ASP A 433 -23.80 1.32 -31.24
C ASP A 433 -24.41 2.38 -32.18
N ALA A 434 -24.17 3.64 -31.85
CA ALA A 434 -24.76 4.77 -32.55
C ALA A 434 -24.37 4.85 -34.03
N GLU A 435 -23.17 4.41 -34.40
CA GLU A 435 -22.69 4.46 -35.79
C GLU A 435 -23.40 3.40 -36.64
N ALA A 436 -23.45 2.17 -36.14
CA ALA A 436 -24.17 1.08 -36.80
C ALA A 436 -25.68 1.37 -36.89
N TYR A 437 -26.28 1.88 -35.81
CA TYR A 437 -27.70 2.24 -35.77
C TYR A 437 -28.02 3.42 -36.70
N THR A 438 -27.20 4.46 -36.73
CA THR A 438 -27.37 5.60 -37.67
C THR A 438 -27.33 5.12 -39.12
N THR A 439 -26.43 4.20 -39.44
CA THR A 439 -26.35 3.60 -40.78
C THR A 439 -27.62 2.83 -41.12
N ALA A 440 -28.13 2.02 -40.20
CA ALA A 440 -29.38 1.27 -40.39
C ALA A 440 -30.60 2.20 -40.57
N VAL A 441 -30.69 3.27 -39.78
CA VAL A 441 -31.71 4.32 -39.91
C VAL A 441 -31.66 5.00 -41.28
N ALA A 442 -30.46 5.36 -41.76
CA ALA A 442 -30.31 6.00 -43.06
C ALA A 442 -30.78 5.09 -44.21
N ILE A 443 -30.47 3.79 -44.15
CA ILE A 443 -30.91 2.80 -45.12
C ILE A 443 -32.45 2.64 -45.10
N GLU A 444 -33.05 2.60 -43.91
CA GLU A 444 -34.50 2.52 -43.76
C GLU A 444 -35.20 3.77 -44.31
N VAL A 445 -34.71 4.97 -43.97
CA VAL A 445 -35.25 6.22 -44.51
C VAL A 445 -35.16 6.24 -46.03
N GLN A 446 -34.01 5.85 -46.60
CA GLN A 446 -33.82 5.79 -48.05
C GLN A 446 -34.79 4.81 -48.73
N ASP A 447 -35.09 3.67 -48.10
CA ASP A 447 -36.11 2.73 -48.59
C ASP A 447 -37.50 3.38 -48.59
N TRP A 448 -37.86 4.11 -47.54
CA TRP A 448 -39.12 4.86 -47.50
C TRP A 448 -39.19 5.95 -48.57
N GLU A 449 -38.11 6.72 -48.77
CA GLU A 449 -38.04 7.78 -49.78
C GLU A 449 -38.19 7.24 -51.20
N SER A 450 -37.67 6.05 -51.49
CA SER A 450 -37.82 5.39 -52.79
C SER A 450 -39.28 5.17 -53.21
N ARG A 451 -40.21 5.22 -52.24
CA ARG A 451 -41.66 5.04 -52.46
C ARG A 451 -42.37 6.36 -52.78
N PHE A 452 -41.67 7.49 -52.71
CA PHE A 452 -42.20 8.83 -52.89
C PHE A 452 -41.37 9.64 -53.90
N GLU A 453 -41.42 9.29 -55.19
CA GLU A 453 -40.84 10.15 -56.23
C GLU A 453 -41.88 11.01 -56.98
N LYS A 454 -41.36 12.14 -57.49
CA LYS A 454 -42.03 13.35 -58.00
C LYS A 454 -43.04 13.07 -59.12
N LYS A 455 -44.24 13.68 -59.00
CA LYS A 455 -45.12 13.92 -60.16
C LYS A 455 -44.39 14.83 -61.15
N ASP A 456 -44.10 14.30 -62.34
CA ASP A 456 -43.77 15.12 -63.49
C ASP A 456 -44.86 16.17 -63.72
N THR A 457 -44.40 17.39 -63.98
CA THR A 457 -45.22 18.50 -64.45
C THR A 457 -45.88 18.10 -65.78
N VAL A 458 -47.19 18.35 -65.87
CA VAL A 458 -47.94 18.18 -67.12
C VAL A 458 -47.47 19.22 -68.13
N ALA A 459 -46.81 18.79 -69.20
CA ALA A 459 -46.75 19.52 -70.48
C ALA A 459 -46.47 18.57 -71.66
N GLY A 460 -47.53 18.13 -72.35
CA GLY A 460 -47.46 17.91 -73.81
C GLY A 460 -47.54 19.29 -74.48
N PHE A 461 -46.75 19.65 -75.49
CA PHE A 461 -46.58 19.01 -76.80
C PHE A 461 -45.21 19.40 -77.40
N GLY A 462 -44.51 18.46 -78.05
CA GLY A 462 -43.53 18.79 -79.11
C GLY A 462 -42.17 18.09 -79.07
N SER A 463 -42.08 16.96 -79.79
CA SER A 463 -40.92 16.35 -80.48
C SER A 463 -39.53 16.24 -79.80
N GLY A 464 -39.11 14.99 -79.64
CA GLY A 464 -37.76 14.56 -80.07
C GLY A 464 -36.69 14.44 -78.98
N GLY A 465 -36.70 13.32 -78.24
CA GLY A 465 -35.56 12.90 -77.42
C GLY A 465 -35.89 11.62 -76.66
N ALA A 466 -35.09 10.57 -76.84
CA ALA A 466 -35.23 9.31 -76.11
C ALA A 466 -35.12 9.53 -74.59
N PRO A 467 -35.95 8.89 -73.74
CA PRO A 467 -35.81 9.00 -72.30
C PRO A 467 -34.53 8.29 -71.84
N ALA A 468 -33.75 8.97 -71.01
CA ALA A 468 -32.66 8.36 -70.26
C ALA A 468 -33.23 7.24 -69.38
N LYS A 469 -32.58 6.07 -69.44
CA LYS A 469 -32.86 4.94 -68.56
C LYS A 469 -32.39 5.25 -67.14
N ASP A 470 -33.27 4.87 -66.21
CA ASP A 470 -32.96 4.38 -64.87
C ASP A 470 -32.29 5.35 -63.87
N ASP A 471 -33.12 6.07 -63.12
CA ASP A 471 -32.82 6.49 -61.74
C ASP A 471 -33.83 5.88 -60.75
N LYS A 472 -34.21 4.60 -60.95
CA LYS A 472 -34.87 3.86 -59.87
C LYS A 472 -33.81 3.54 -58.81
N PRO A 473 -34.07 3.81 -57.51
CA PRO A 473 -33.32 3.17 -56.45
C PRO A 473 -33.41 1.66 -56.66
N ASP A 474 -32.28 1.03 -56.96
CA ASP A 474 -32.22 -0.39 -57.27
C ASP A 474 -32.56 -1.17 -56.00
N ILE A 475 -33.79 -1.70 -55.92
CA ILE A 475 -34.29 -2.46 -54.77
C ILE A 475 -33.36 -3.65 -54.47
N ASP A 476 -32.67 -4.20 -55.48
CA ASP A 476 -31.70 -5.26 -55.26
C ASP A 476 -30.44 -4.71 -54.55
N LYS A 477 -30.01 -3.48 -54.86
CA LYS A 477 -28.93 -2.80 -54.10
C LYS A 477 -29.36 -2.43 -52.68
N ILE A 478 -30.60 -1.97 -52.48
CA ILE A 478 -31.12 -1.65 -51.14
C ILE A 478 -31.19 -2.94 -50.31
N ASN A 479 -31.68 -4.05 -50.88
CA ASN A 479 -31.73 -5.34 -50.19
C ASN A 479 -30.33 -5.91 -49.89
N VAL A 480 -29.33 -5.63 -50.73
CA VAL A 480 -27.91 -5.95 -50.42
C VAL A 480 -27.40 -5.15 -49.22
N MET A 481 -27.66 -3.84 -49.17
CA MET A 481 -27.27 -2.99 -48.03
C MET A 481 -27.98 -3.39 -46.74
N ARG A 482 -29.29 -3.70 -46.80
CA ARG A 482 -30.07 -4.20 -45.67
C ARG A 482 -29.53 -5.52 -45.13
N LYS A 483 -29.16 -6.45 -46.02
CA LYS A 483 -28.54 -7.73 -45.63
C LYS A 483 -27.20 -7.52 -44.91
N GLN A 484 -26.38 -6.58 -45.36
CA GLN A 484 -25.11 -6.25 -44.70
C GLN A 484 -25.32 -5.59 -43.34
N ALA A 485 -26.40 -4.81 -43.18
CA ALA A 485 -26.78 -4.17 -41.92
C ALA A 485 -27.66 -5.05 -40.99
N GLY A 486 -27.92 -6.32 -41.35
CA GLY A 486 -28.74 -7.23 -40.55
C GLY A 486 -30.25 -6.92 -40.53
N LEU A 487 -30.73 -6.10 -41.47
CA LEU A 487 -32.13 -5.72 -41.63
C LEU A 487 -32.86 -6.71 -42.57
N PRO A 488 -34.16 -6.99 -42.33
CA PRO A 488 -34.94 -7.87 -43.20
C PRO A 488 -35.09 -7.26 -44.60
N PRO A 489 -35.07 -8.08 -45.68
CA PRO A 489 -35.23 -7.58 -47.04
C PRO A 489 -36.64 -7.01 -47.25
N VAL A 490 -36.74 -6.02 -48.12
CA VAL A 490 -38.01 -5.40 -48.51
C VAL A 490 -38.52 -6.10 -49.75
N GLU A 491 -39.76 -6.57 -49.71
CA GLU A 491 -40.48 -7.02 -50.90
C GLU A 491 -40.97 -5.81 -51.70
N LYS A 492 -40.85 -5.86 -53.03
CA LYS A 492 -41.51 -4.90 -53.93
C LYS A 492 -43.01 -4.89 -53.60
N LYS A 493 -43.49 -3.82 -52.97
CA LYS A 493 -44.92 -3.54 -52.85
C LYS A 493 -45.38 -2.63 -53.98
#